data_AF-A0A3S1V667-F1
#
_entry.id   AF-A0A3S1V667-F1
#
_cell.length_a   1.000
_cell.length_b   1.000
_cell.length_c   1.000
_cell.angle_alpha   90.00
_cell.angle_beta   90.00
_cell.angle_gamma   90.00
#
_symmetry.space_group_name_H-M   'P 1'
#
loop_
_entity.id
_entity.type
_entity.pdbx_description
1 polymer ?
#
loop_
_entity_poly.entity_id
_entity_poly.type
_entity_poly.pdbx_seq_one_letter_code
_entity_poly.pdbx_strand_id
1 'polypeptide(L)'
;REDMRRSGKKGMRRLASFLAAAPPLLLLAPASLAIVEGQLRCIAENWPRVSEEATLSGTDRNLFWGRQFLNPYAFTALEGSADVLRALADELRNSVHA
;
A
#
# COMPACT_ATOMS: atom_id res chain seq x y z
N ARG A 1 4.46 -35.13 -4.97
CA ARG A 1 3.90 -34.23 -6.00
C ARG A 1 2.50 -33.87 -5.55
N GLU A 2 2.36 -32.85 -4.70
CA GLU A 2 1.10 -32.19 -4.32
C GLU A 2 1.52 -31.20 -3.24
N ASP A 3 1.34 -29.90 -3.49
CA ASP A 3 1.30 -28.78 -2.52
C ASP A 3 1.43 -27.41 -3.22
N MET A 4 1.91 -27.38 -4.47
CA MET A 4 1.96 -26.17 -5.29
C MET A 4 0.61 -25.86 -5.96
N ARG A 5 -0.50 -25.85 -5.21
CA ARG A 5 -1.79 -25.35 -5.69
C ARG A 5 -2.58 -24.63 -4.58
N ARG A 6 -1.92 -23.88 -3.72
CA ARG A 6 -2.57 -22.73 -3.08
C ARG A 6 -2.52 -21.54 -4.04
N SER A 7 -3.40 -21.60 -5.03
CA SER A 7 -4.19 -20.48 -5.54
C SER A 7 -3.47 -19.12 -5.61
N GLY A 8 -3.05 -18.73 -6.83
CA GLY A 8 -2.58 -17.40 -7.21
C GLY A 8 -3.64 -16.29 -7.10
N LYS A 9 -4.46 -16.30 -6.04
CA LYS A 9 -5.52 -15.33 -5.72
C LYS A 9 -5.28 -14.60 -4.38
N LYS A 10 -4.05 -14.59 -3.86
CA LYS A 10 -3.71 -13.99 -2.56
C LYS A 10 -2.67 -12.85 -2.62
N GLY A 11 -2.60 -12.11 -3.73
CA GLY A 11 -1.72 -10.94 -3.85
C GLY A 11 -2.40 -9.59 -3.60
N MET A 12 -3.74 -9.54 -3.63
CA MET A 12 -4.47 -8.27 -3.65
C MET A 12 -5.24 -8.09 -2.33
N ARG A 13 -4.52 -7.77 -1.24
CA ARG A 13 -5.14 -7.51 0.06
C ARG A 13 -5.65 -6.05 0.07
N ARG A 14 -6.96 -5.87 0.24
CA ARG A 14 -7.59 -4.55 0.37
C ARG A 14 -7.39 -4.00 1.78
N LEU A 15 -7.10 -2.70 1.93
CA LEU A 15 -7.02 -2.06 3.24
C LEU A 15 -8.36 -2.13 3.98
N ALA A 16 -9.48 -1.97 3.27
CA ALA A 16 -10.80 -2.18 3.84
C ALA A 16 -10.99 -3.59 4.45
N SER A 17 -10.41 -4.62 3.83
CA SER A 17 -10.47 -5.98 4.37
C SER A 17 -9.59 -6.16 5.59
N PHE A 18 -8.45 -5.46 5.67
CA PHE A 18 -7.60 -5.44 6.87
C PHE A 18 -8.28 -4.69 8.02
N LEU A 19 -8.89 -3.54 7.73
CA LEU A 19 -9.65 -2.75 8.70
C LEU A 19 -10.89 -3.51 9.21
N ALA A 20 -11.58 -4.27 8.34
CA ALA A 20 -12.76 -5.05 8.72
C ALA A 20 -12.43 -6.39 9.42
N ALA A 21 -11.28 -7.01 9.11
CA ALA A 21 -10.87 -8.30 9.68
C ALA A 21 -9.95 -8.19 10.89
N ALA A 22 -9.50 -6.98 11.24
CA ALA A 22 -8.91 -6.75 12.53
C ALA A 22 -9.94 -7.16 13.60
N PRO A 23 -9.62 -8.06 14.55
CA PRO A 23 -10.32 -8.09 15.83
C PRO A 23 -10.40 -6.65 16.37
N PRO A 24 -11.17 -6.35 17.43
CA PRO A 24 -10.98 -5.11 18.17
C PRO A 24 -9.62 -5.14 18.89
N LEU A 25 -8.53 -5.25 18.14
CA LEU A 25 -7.22 -4.73 18.43
C LEU A 25 -7.44 -3.24 18.60
N LEU A 26 -7.83 -2.85 19.82
CA LEU A 26 -7.51 -1.64 20.59
C LEU A 26 -6.85 -0.46 19.84
N LEU A 27 -7.33 -0.13 18.66
CA LEU A 27 -6.95 1.00 17.85
C LEU A 27 -8.28 1.58 17.39
N LEU A 28 -8.76 2.55 18.17
CA LEU A 28 -9.79 3.48 17.73
C LEU A 28 -9.50 3.82 16.26
N ALA A 29 -10.50 3.75 15.38
CA ALA A 29 -10.35 3.98 13.94
C ALA A 29 -9.30 5.07 13.56
N PRO A 30 -9.21 6.22 14.24
CA PRO A 30 -8.13 7.20 14.07
C PRO A 30 -6.69 6.66 14.16
N ALA A 31 -6.39 5.80 15.13
CA ALA A 31 -5.05 5.24 15.34
C ALA A 31 -4.65 4.27 14.22
N SER A 32 -5.61 3.46 13.75
CA SER A 32 -5.41 2.59 12.58
C SER A 32 -5.14 3.40 11.31
N LEU A 33 -5.86 4.51 11.12
CA LEU A 33 -5.61 5.42 10.00
C LEU A 33 -4.22 6.07 10.09
N ALA A 34 -3.82 6.55 11.28
CA ALA A 34 -2.51 7.15 11.50
C ALA A 34 -1.35 6.18 11.23
N ILE A 35 -1.50 4.91 11.63
CA ILE A 35 -0.50 3.87 11.31
C ILE A 35 -0.40 3.68 9.81
N VAL A 36 -1.53 3.55 9.10
CA VAL A 36 -1.52 3.37 7.65
C VAL A 36 -0.90 4.59 6.97
N GLU A 37 -1.29 5.81 7.35
CA GLU A 37 -0.69 7.05 6.85
C GLU A 37 0.84 7.06 7.03
N GLY A 38 1.34 6.76 8.24
CA GLY A 38 2.77 6.71 8.51
C GLY A 38 3.51 5.68 7.65
N GLN A 39 2.88 4.52 7.40
CA GLN A 39 3.44 3.50 6.49
C GLN A 39 3.49 4.01 5.04
N LEU A 40 2.46 4.69 4.55
CA LEU A 40 2.44 5.25 3.19
C LEU A 40 3.57 6.26 3.00
N ARG A 41 3.73 7.20 3.96
CA ARG A 41 4.81 8.20 3.95
C ARG A 41 6.19 7.56 4.00
N CYS A 42 6.40 6.64 4.95
CA CYS A 42 7.67 5.94 5.10
C CYS A 42 8.08 5.17 3.82
N ILE A 43 7.13 4.49 3.16
CA ILE A 43 7.39 3.80 1.89
C ILE A 43 7.80 4.81 0.82
N ALA A 44 7.09 5.93 0.69
CA ALA A 44 7.41 6.96 -0.31
C ALA A 44 8.78 7.62 -0.08
N GLU A 45 9.09 7.98 1.16
CA GLU A 45 10.37 8.57 1.55
C GLU A 45 11.55 7.63 1.30
N ASN A 46 11.38 6.33 1.55
CA ASN A 46 12.44 5.34 1.40
C ASN A 46 12.53 4.72 0.00
N TRP A 47 11.52 4.92 -0.86
CA TRP A 47 11.47 4.29 -2.17
C TRP A 47 12.71 4.58 -3.04
N PRO A 48 13.24 5.82 -3.09
CA PRO A 48 14.43 6.09 -3.88
C PRO A 48 15.65 5.30 -3.41
N ARG A 49 15.92 5.34 -2.11
CA ARG A 49 17.05 4.64 -1.47
C ARG A 49 16.97 3.13 -1.65
N VAL A 50 15.80 2.53 -1.35
CA VAL A 50 15.60 1.08 -1.47
C VAL A 50 15.74 0.63 -2.93
N SER A 51 15.27 1.44 -3.87
CA SER A 51 15.42 1.16 -5.29
C SER A 51 16.87 1.18 -5.76
N GLU A 52 17.67 2.11 -5.24
CA GLU A 52 19.11 2.19 -5.51
C GLU A 52 19.86 1.00 -4.93
N GLU A 53 19.59 0.66 -3.66
CA GLU A 53 20.16 -0.53 -3.00
C GLU A 53 19.81 -1.84 -3.73
N ALA A 54 18.60 -1.90 -4.29
CA ALA A 54 18.16 -3.03 -5.10
C ALA A 54 18.65 -2.99 -6.55
N THR A 55 19.42 -1.96 -6.96
CA THR A 55 19.93 -1.79 -8.33
C THR A 55 18.83 -1.74 -9.40
N LEU A 56 17.65 -1.22 -9.05
CA LEU A 56 16.53 -1.14 -9.98
C LEU A 56 16.79 -0.09 -11.07
N SER A 57 16.48 -0.46 -12.31
CA SER A 57 16.49 0.50 -13.42
C SER A 57 15.40 1.56 -13.22
N GLY A 58 15.54 2.74 -13.84
CA GLY A 58 14.50 3.78 -13.78
C GLY A 58 13.13 3.27 -14.27
N THR A 59 13.14 2.35 -15.24
CA THR A 59 11.94 1.68 -15.75
C THR A 59 11.31 0.77 -14.70
N ASP A 60 12.11 -0.07 -14.02
CA ASP A 60 11.60 -0.98 -12.99
C ASP A 60 11.12 -0.22 -11.74
N ARG A 61 11.81 0.87 -11.38
CA ARG A 61 11.38 1.78 -10.31
C ARG A 61 9.99 2.34 -10.60
N ASN A 62 9.77 2.84 -11.80
CA ASN A 62 8.46 3.36 -12.20
C ASN A 62 7.41 2.25 -12.34
N LEU A 63 7.81 1.06 -12.78
CA LEU A 63 6.89 -0.08 -12.92
C LEU A 63 6.41 -0.60 -11.57
N PHE A 64 7.28 -0.67 -10.56
CA PHE A 64 6.89 -1.13 -9.23
C PHE A 64 6.16 -0.06 -8.43
N TRP A 65 6.52 1.20 -8.62
CA TRP A 65 5.83 2.33 -8.02
C TRP A 65 4.38 2.42 -8.51
N GLY A 66 3.43 2.56 -7.59
CA GLY A 66 2.00 2.65 -7.88
C GLY A 66 1.32 1.37 -8.40
N ARG A 67 2.06 0.32 -8.79
CA ARG A 67 1.46 -0.96 -9.24
C ARG A 67 1.65 -2.09 -8.24
N GLN A 68 2.87 -2.27 -7.72
CA GLN A 68 3.17 -3.21 -6.65
C GLN A 68 3.01 -2.51 -5.29
N PHE A 69 3.66 -1.36 -5.14
CA PHE A 69 3.55 -0.51 -3.96
C PHE A 69 2.50 0.58 -4.19
N LEU A 70 1.73 0.93 -3.16
CA LEU A 70 0.64 1.92 -3.26
C LEU A 70 -0.40 1.61 -4.36
N ASN A 71 -0.64 0.32 -4.64
CA ASN A 71 -1.59 -0.10 -5.67
C ASN A 71 -2.99 0.52 -5.42
N PRO A 72 -3.58 1.23 -6.40
CA PRO A 72 -4.90 1.85 -6.26
C PRO A 72 -5.99 0.90 -5.75
N TYR A 73 -5.92 -0.38 -6.13
CA TYR A 73 -6.87 -1.40 -5.69
C TYR A 73 -6.87 -1.61 -4.17
N ALA A 74 -5.77 -1.29 -3.47
CA ALA A 74 -5.72 -1.38 -2.02
C ALA A 74 -6.68 -0.38 -1.33
N PHE A 75 -7.08 0.69 -2.04
CA PHE A 75 -7.85 1.82 -1.52
C PHE A 75 -9.29 1.91 -2.06
N THR A 76 -9.69 1.06 -3.02
CA THR A 76 -10.98 1.17 -3.73
C THR A 76 -12.23 0.93 -2.88
N ALA A 77 -12.09 0.28 -1.72
CA ALA A 77 -13.19 -0.02 -0.80
C ALA A 77 -13.12 0.82 0.50
N LEU A 78 -12.33 1.90 0.50
CA LEU A 78 -12.27 2.83 1.63
C LEU A 78 -13.43 3.84 1.51
N GLU A 79 -14.16 4.02 2.60
CA GLU A 79 -15.29 4.94 2.69
C GLU A 79 -15.19 5.78 3.98
N GLY A 80 -15.87 6.93 4.01
CA GLY A 80 -15.90 7.82 5.16
C GLY A 80 -14.51 8.35 5.54
N SER A 81 -14.16 8.26 6.83
CA SER A 81 -12.88 8.75 7.36
C SER A 81 -11.62 8.09 6.75
N ALA A 82 -11.76 6.95 6.08
CA ALA A 82 -10.64 6.28 5.43
C ALA A 82 -10.34 6.80 4.02
N ASP A 83 -11.19 7.67 3.45
CA ASP A 83 -10.98 8.25 2.12
C ASP A 83 -9.72 9.14 2.06
N VAL A 84 -9.34 9.73 3.18
CA VAL A 84 -8.10 10.51 3.31
C VAL A 84 -6.86 9.70 2.93
N LEU A 85 -6.86 8.39 3.16
CA LEU A 85 -5.75 7.50 2.78
C LEU A 85 -5.68 7.27 1.28
N ARG A 86 -6.84 7.24 0.59
CA ARG A 86 -6.90 7.16 -0.87
C ARG A 86 -6.28 8.41 -1.49
N ALA A 87 -6.71 9.58 -1.01
CA ALA A 87 -6.17 10.87 -1.48
C ALA A 87 -4.65 10.98 -1.24
N LEU A 88 -4.17 10.62 -0.05
CA LEU A 88 -2.74 10.60 0.26
C LEU A 88 -1.97 9.63 -0.65
N ALA A 89 -2.50 8.43 -0.91
CA ALA A 89 -1.86 7.48 -1.80
C ALA A 89 -1.81 7.98 -3.25
N ASP A 90 -2.82 8.72 -3.71
CA ASP A 90 -2.82 9.37 -5.03
C ASP A 90 -1.77 10.48 -5.10
N GLU A 91 -1.68 11.33 -4.07
CA GLU A 91 -0.66 12.39 -3.94
C GLU A 91 0.75 11.81 -3.99
N LEU A 92 1.05 10.81 -3.15
CA LEU A 92 2.37 10.18 -3.08
C LEU A 92 2.75 9.52 -4.41
N ARG A 93 1.80 8.89 -5.11
CA ARG A 93 2.05 8.33 -6.45
C ARG A 93 2.48 9.40 -7.45
N ASN A 94 1.83 10.55 -7.43
CA ASN A 94 2.14 11.65 -8.35
C ASN A 94 3.43 12.41 -7.97
N SER A 95 3.79 12.44 -6.68
CA SER A 95 4.98 13.15 -6.19
C SER A 95 6.32 12.55 -6.63
N VAL A 96 6.38 11.23 -6.86
CA VAL A 96 7.61 10.54 -7.30
C VAL A 96 7.87 10.71 -8.80
N HIS A 97 6.91 11.24 -9.55
CA HIS A 97 7.03 11.53 -10.97
C HIS A 97 7.41 13.00 -11.29
N ALA A 98 7.64 13.83 -10.26
CA ALA A 98 8.15 15.20 -10.38
C ALA A 98 9.67 15.24 -10.20
#